data_AF-A0A2T9YXH9-F1
#
_entry.id   AF-A0A2T9YXH9-F1
#
_cell.length_a   1.000
_cell.length_b   1.000
_cell.length_c   1.000
_cell.angle_alpha   90.00
_cell.angle_beta   90.00
_cell.angle_gamma   90.00
#
_symmetry.space_group_name_H-M   'P 1'
#
loop_
_entity.id
_entity.type
_entity.pdbx_description
1 polymer ?
#
loop_
_entity_poly.entity_id
_entity_poly.type
_entity_poly.pdbx_seq_one_letter_code
_entity_poly.pdbx_strand_id
1 'polypeptide(L)'
;MQNSGNKPEQETGQQTNTVSFGAELAVIAKPNGARKPKFARLKPGHSPIDWAKLKDSGKDLKGVGGFRRYTVEEVMAHNRRDDCWMILRGKVYNVTSYLPFHPGGKGELMRAAGKDGTQLFMEYHSWVNPDTRQLATLSDFNVVNSIRKYGGLKDQDRIFTNLYGRHDYKLKGALSRGDWYKTKEILLKGEDWILKEIKDSGLRGRGGAGFPSGLKWSFMGKASPGRARYLVVNADEGEPGTCKDREIMRHDPHKLVEGCLLAGRAMLANAAYIYIRGEFVLEANNLQVAIDEAYSKGLIGKNACGSGYDFDVYLHRGAGAYVCGEETALIESLEGKQGKPRMKPPFPADTGLFGCPTTVANVETVAVAPTILRRGGSWFAGFGAPRNSGTKLFCISGHVNNPCTVEEEMSIPLRELIEKHCGGIKGGWDNLLAIIPGGSSVPLLPKNLCETALMDFDSLRDLNSGLGTAAVIVMDKSTDVVQAIARLAEFYKHESCGQCTPCREGTTWLNNMMGRFATGKAHVREIDMLYELTRQIEGHTICALGDAAAWPIQGLIRHFRPELEARLKSSASDYEPILNAASTPKNYQVEISSLQN
;
A
#
# COMPACT_ATOMS: atom_id res chain seq x y z
N MET A 1 43.53 -44.50 -38.34
CA MET A 1 44.90 -44.75 -38.85
C MET A 1 45.04 -44.04 -40.20
N GLN A 2 46.09 -43.22 -40.34
CA GLN A 2 46.80 -42.77 -41.57
C GLN A 2 45.94 -42.23 -42.74
N ASN A 3 45.90 -40.93 -43.07
CA ASN A 3 46.91 -39.93 -43.45
C ASN A 3 47.56 -40.14 -44.85
N SER A 4 47.78 -39.01 -45.55
CA SER A 4 48.44 -38.77 -46.88
C SER A 4 47.59 -38.95 -48.15
N GLY A 5 47.66 -38.12 -49.20
CA GLY A 5 48.45 -36.91 -49.48
C GLY A 5 48.29 -36.44 -50.95
N ASN A 6 48.46 -35.12 -51.16
CA ASN A 6 48.93 -34.37 -52.36
C ASN A 6 48.18 -34.34 -53.72
N LYS A 7 47.61 -33.13 -54.02
CA LYS A 7 47.84 -32.14 -55.14
C LYS A 7 48.24 -32.60 -56.57
N PRO A 8 48.16 -31.72 -57.63
CA PRO A 8 47.32 -30.53 -57.95
C PRO A 8 46.68 -30.64 -59.39
N GLU A 9 45.82 -29.76 -59.94
CA GLU A 9 46.10 -28.49 -60.64
C GLU A 9 44.82 -27.81 -61.20
N GLN A 10 44.79 -26.46 -61.09
CA GLN A 10 44.28 -25.39 -62.00
C GLN A 10 42.81 -25.34 -62.48
N GLU A 11 42.01 -24.37 -61.97
CA GLU A 11 41.74 -22.99 -62.46
C GLU A 11 40.64 -22.97 -63.55
N THR A 12 39.46 -22.38 -63.34
CA THR A 12 39.20 -20.94 -63.21
C THR A 12 37.70 -20.71 -62.90
N GLY A 13 37.36 -19.61 -62.22
CA GLY A 13 36.03 -19.01 -62.34
C GLY A 13 35.35 -18.55 -61.04
N GLN A 14 35.45 -17.25 -60.78
CA GLN A 14 34.51 -16.41 -60.00
C GLN A 14 34.40 -16.64 -58.49
N GLN A 15 35.04 -15.72 -57.76
CA GLN A 15 34.96 -15.57 -56.30
C GLN A 15 33.52 -15.41 -55.81
N THR A 16 33.02 -16.43 -55.15
CA THR A 16 31.90 -16.37 -54.20
C THR A 16 32.49 -16.60 -52.82
N ASN A 17 32.55 -15.57 -51.98
CA ASN A 17 32.95 -15.72 -50.58
C ASN A 17 31.72 -16.02 -49.73
N THR A 18 31.66 -17.27 -49.27
CA THR A 18 30.82 -17.77 -48.19
C THR A 18 31.06 -17.03 -46.87
N VAL A 19 29.99 -16.59 -46.23
CA VAL A 19 29.96 -16.09 -44.85
C VAL A 19 29.86 -17.29 -43.90
N SER A 20 30.81 -17.40 -42.95
CA SER A 20 30.67 -18.24 -41.77
C SER A 20 30.11 -17.38 -40.62
N PHE A 21 29.10 -17.90 -39.92
CA PHE A 21 28.49 -17.27 -38.76
C PHE A 21 29.31 -17.57 -37.50
N GLY A 22 29.95 -16.55 -36.97
CA GLY A 22 30.54 -16.50 -35.64
C GLY A 22 30.17 -15.16 -34.99
N ALA A 23 29.67 -15.23 -33.76
CA ALA A 23 29.10 -14.18 -32.90
C ALA A 23 29.66 -12.75 -33.06
N GLU A 24 28.76 -11.77 -33.27
CA GLU A 24 28.83 -10.45 -32.62
C GLU A 24 27.52 -9.66 -32.78
N LEU A 25 27.14 -8.96 -31.71
CA LEU A 25 25.94 -8.13 -31.57
C LEU A 25 25.92 -6.99 -32.59
N ALA A 26 24.87 -6.96 -33.42
CA ALA A 26 24.67 -5.92 -34.42
C ALA A 26 24.34 -4.56 -33.78
N VAL A 27 25.27 -3.63 -33.98
CA VAL A 27 25.11 -2.18 -33.83
C VAL A 27 24.22 -1.68 -34.98
N ILE A 28 23.08 -1.04 -34.66
CA ILE A 28 22.31 -0.25 -35.63
C ILE A 28 22.68 1.23 -35.50
N ALA A 29 22.94 1.83 -36.66
CA ALA A 29 23.56 3.12 -36.90
C ALA A 29 22.81 4.33 -36.32
N LYS A 30 23.59 5.35 -35.92
CA LYS A 30 23.11 6.69 -35.53
C LYS A 30 22.87 7.56 -36.77
N PRO A 31 21.77 8.33 -36.84
CA PRO A 31 21.66 9.43 -37.77
C PRO A 31 22.51 10.62 -37.29
N ASN A 32 23.33 11.16 -38.19
CA ASN A 32 24.04 12.42 -38.01
C ASN A 32 23.03 13.58 -37.93
N GLY A 33 23.12 14.42 -36.88
CA GLY A 33 22.46 15.72 -36.88
C GLY A 33 21.97 16.33 -35.56
N ALA A 34 22.03 15.63 -34.41
CA ALA A 34 21.63 16.22 -33.13
C ALA A 34 22.85 16.54 -32.26
N ARG A 35 23.10 17.83 -32.01
CA ARG A 35 24.08 18.29 -31.01
C ARG A 35 23.69 17.71 -29.65
N LYS A 36 24.57 16.92 -29.02
CA LYS A 36 24.43 16.51 -27.60
C LYS A 36 24.19 17.77 -26.75
N PRO A 37 23.23 17.79 -25.80
CA PRO A 37 23.14 18.88 -24.85
C PRO A 37 24.45 18.90 -24.05
N LYS A 38 25.16 20.04 -24.10
CA LYS A 38 26.31 20.27 -23.24
C LYS A 38 25.78 20.29 -21.81
N PHE A 39 26.01 19.23 -21.04
CA PHE A 39 25.89 19.32 -19.58
C PHE A 39 26.88 20.41 -19.12
N ALA A 40 26.35 21.55 -18.70
CA ALA A 40 27.17 22.59 -18.10
C ALA A 40 27.76 22.01 -16.81
N ARG A 41 29.09 21.87 -16.75
CA ARG A 41 29.78 21.53 -15.50
C ARG A 41 29.44 22.62 -14.48
N LEU A 42 28.70 22.26 -13.44
CA LEU A 42 28.41 23.17 -12.32
C LEU A 42 29.73 23.55 -11.66
N LYS A 43 29.96 24.85 -11.43
CA LYS A 43 31.11 25.31 -10.65
C LYS A 43 30.98 24.79 -9.20
N PRO A 44 32.08 24.48 -8.50
CA PRO A 44 32.04 24.09 -7.09
C PRO A 44 31.26 25.13 -6.26
N GLY A 45 30.31 24.68 -5.41
CA GLY A 45 29.43 25.55 -4.61
C GLY A 45 28.06 25.85 -5.23
N HIS A 46 27.73 25.28 -6.39
CA HIS A 46 26.45 25.49 -7.09
C HIS A 46 25.72 24.18 -7.43
N SER A 47 26.03 23.09 -6.74
CA SER A 47 25.26 21.85 -6.86
C SER A 47 23.90 21.96 -6.14
N PRO A 48 22.92 21.10 -6.48
CA PRO A 48 21.67 21.01 -5.72
C PRO A 48 21.89 20.78 -4.21
N ILE A 49 22.99 20.12 -3.85
CA ILE A 49 23.40 19.88 -2.46
C ILE A 49 23.96 21.16 -1.81
N ASP A 50 24.70 21.99 -2.54
CA ASP A 50 25.19 23.28 -2.03
C ASP A 50 24.04 24.27 -1.80
N TRP A 51 23.00 24.20 -2.65
CA TRP A 51 21.77 24.97 -2.48
C TRP A 51 20.91 24.50 -1.30
N ALA A 52 20.92 23.19 -1.01
CA ALA A 52 20.32 22.68 0.22
C ALA A 52 21.07 23.22 1.45
N LYS A 53 22.41 23.25 1.42
CA LYS A 53 23.26 23.77 2.50
C LYS A 53 23.15 25.30 2.71
N LEU A 54 22.98 26.09 1.65
CA LEU A 54 22.74 27.54 1.75
C LEU A 54 21.42 27.89 2.46
N LYS A 55 20.39 27.05 2.30
CA LYS A 55 19.07 27.21 2.93
C LYS A 55 19.01 26.72 4.38
N ASP A 56 19.93 25.85 4.80
CA ASP A 56 20.07 25.39 6.20
C ASP A 56 20.86 26.35 7.10
N SER A 57 21.41 27.45 6.55
CA SER A 57 22.25 28.41 7.29
C SER A 57 21.50 29.33 8.26
N GLY A 58 20.18 29.21 8.38
CA GLY A 58 19.35 30.01 9.29
C GLY A 58 19.26 31.50 8.95
N LYS A 59 19.89 31.97 7.87
CA LYS A 59 19.72 33.34 7.36
C LYS A 59 18.55 33.39 6.38
N ASP A 60 17.56 34.24 6.68
CA ASP A 60 16.53 34.65 5.72
C ASP A 60 17.20 35.33 4.52
N LEU A 61 17.27 34.61 3.40
CA LEU A 61 17.89 35.08 2.15
C LEU A 61 16.97 36.03 1.35
N LYS A 62 15.80 36.41 1.88
CA LYS A 62 14.79 37.18 1.13
C LYS A 62 14.28 38.42 1.85
N GLY A 63 14.57 38.61 3.14
CA GLY A 63 14.06 39.77 3.89
C GLY A 63 12.53 39.82 3.97
N VAL A 64 11.86 38.67 3.83
CA VAL A 64 10.40 38.58 3.88
C VAL A 64 10.03 37.78 5.12
N GLY A 65 9.83 38.50 6.22
CA GLY A 65 9.30 37.90 7.44
C GLY A 65 7.87 37.41 7.24
N GLY A 66 7.62 36.13 7.53
CA GLY A 66 6.29 35.54 7.72
C GLY A 66 5.63 34.90 6.48
N PHE A 67 4.64 34.02 6.75
CA PHE A 67 3.80 33.36 5.74
C PHE A 67 2.86 34.38 5.07
N ARG A 68 3.34 35.04 4.02
CA ARG A 68 2.52 35.90 3.16
C ARG A 68 1.79 35.08 2.10
N ARG A 69 0.45 35.15 2.06
CA ARG A 69 -0.37 34.58 0.99
C ARG A 69 -0.28 35.46 -0.26
N TYR A 70 -0.30 34.85 -1.44
CA TYR A 70 -0.23 35.54 -2.73
C TYR A 70 -1.47 35.20 -3.57
N THR A 71 -1.90 36.10 -4.47
CA THR A 71 -2.91 35.80 -5.49
C THR A 71 -2.26 35.31 -6.78
N VAL A 72 -3.04 34.71 -7.69
CA VAL A 72 -2.53 34.26 -8.99
C VAL A 72 -2.09 35.47 -9.84
N GLU A 73 -2.83 36.57 -9.75
CA GLU A 73 -2.55 37.83 -10.45
C GLU A 73 -1.22 38.44 -9.99
N GLU A 74 -0.91 38.37 -8.69
CA GLU A 74 0.39 38.79 -8.18
C GLU A 74 1.51 37.93 -8.76
N VAL A 75 1.33 36.60 -8.83
CA VAL A 75 2.34 35.70 -9.43
C VAL A 75 2.51 35.95 -10.93
N MET A 76 1.43 36.27 -11.66
CA MET A 76 1.47 36.57 -13.09
C MET A 76 2.35 37.76 -13.46
N ALA A 77 2.48 38.74 -12.55
CA ALA A 77 3.36 39.90 -12.73
C ALA A 77 4.86 39.51 -12.74
N HIS A 78 5.20 38.37 -12.16
CA HIS A 78 6.57 37.85 -12.02
C HIS A 78 6.90 36.82 -13.12
N ASN A 79 6.87 37.27 -14.38
CA ASN A 79 7.02 36.42 -15.56
C ASN A 79 8.29 36.69 -16.40
N ARG A 80 9.26 37.43 -15.85
CA ARG A 80 10.48 37.88 -16.54
C ARG A 80 11.71 37.11 -16.08
N ARG A 81 12.81 37.14 -16.85
CA ARG A 81 14.03 36.36 -16.54
C ARG A 81 14.77 36.84 -15.30
N ASP A 82 14.59 38.10 -14.94
CA ASP A 82 15.11 38.77 -13.76
C ASP A 82 14.07 38.83 -12.62
N ASP A 83 12.87 38.30 -12.84
CA ASP A 83 11.78 38.22 -11.87
C ASP A 83 10.77 37.13 -12.29
N CYS A 84 11.07 35.89 -11.93
CA CYS A 84 10.39 34.67 -12.35
C CYS A 84 9.86 33.89 -11.15
N TRP A 85 8.55 33.88 -11.01
CA TRP A 85 7.85 33.11 -9.99
C TRP A 85 6.94 32.09 -10.67
N MET A 86 6.57 31.02 -9.99
CA MET A 86 5.63 30.02 -10.51
C MET A 86 4.85 29.36 -9.40
N ILE A 87 3.70 28.81 -9.74
CA ILE A 87 2.89 28.01 -8.83
C ILE A 87 3.19 26.54 -9.10
N LEU A 88 3.54 25.79 -8.05
CA LEU A 88 3.67 24.34 -8.10
C LEU A 88 2.87 23.74 -6.94
N ARG A 89 1.90 22.87 -7.25
CA ARG A 89 1.02 22.21 -6.28
C ARG A 89 0.38 23.20 -5.29
N GLY A 90 -0.07 24.35 -5.80
CA GLY A 90 -0.74 25.39 -5.00
C GLY A 90 0.18 26.25 -4.12
N LYS A 91 1.51 26.09 -4.23
CA LYS A 91 2.51 26.92 -3.54
C LYS A 91 3.26 27.80 -4.52
N VAL A 92 3.63 29.01 -4.08
CA VAL A 92 4.34 29.99 -4.91
C VAL A 92 5.85 29.89 -4.69
N TYR A 93 6.59 29.74 -5.78
CA TYR A 93 8.05 29.65 -5.80
C TYR A 93 8.64 30.79 -6.61
N ASN A 94 9.40 31.67 -5.97
CA ASN A 94 10.34 32.55 -6.67
C ASN A 94 11.57 31.73 -7.07
N VAL A 95 11.74 31.54 -8.38
CA VAL A 95 12.81 30.73 -8.99
C VAL A 95 13.83 31.59 -9.76
N THR A 96 13.73 32.91 -9.68
CA THR A 96 14.59 33.86 -10.41
C THR A 96 16.07 33.52 -10.31
N SER A 97 16.58 33.32 -9.09
CA SER A 97 18.00 33.02 -8.86
C SER A 97 18.41 31.63 -9.32
N TYR A 98 17.45 30.73 -9.56
CA TYR A 98 17.70 29.35 -10.00
C TYR A 98 17.71 29.21 -11.53
N LEU A 99 17.11 30.15 -12.27
CA LEU A 99 17.07 30.14 -13.74
C LEU A 99 18.42 29.81 -14.41
N PRO A 100 19.57 30.37 -14.01
CA PRO A 100 20.86 30.08 -14.64
C PRO A 100 21.39 28.66 -14.42
N PHE A 101 20.86 27.95 -13.44
CA PHE A 101 21.39 26.67 -12.96
C PHE A 101 20.47 25.49 -13.33
N HIS A 102 19.29 25.75 -13.88
CA HIS A 102 18.36 24.70 -14.27
C HIS A 102 18.96 23.79 -15.36
N PRO A 103 19.04 22.46 -15.15
CA PRO A 103 19.67 21.53 -16.11
C PRO A 103 19.00 21.50 -17.49
N GLY A 104 17.69 21.73 -17.56
CA GLY A 104 16.94 21.86 -18.82
C GLY A 104 17.10 23.22 -19.50
N GLY A 105 17.89 24.12 -18.93
CA GLY A 105 18.09 25.48 -19.42
C GLY A 105 17.02 26.47 -18.96
N LYS A 106 17.33 27.77 -19.13
CA LYS A 106 16.44 28.89 -18.77
C LYS A 106 15.11 28.84 -19.53
N GLY A 107 15.13 28.43 -20.79
CA GLY A 107 13.94 28.40 -21.66
C GLY A 107 12.82 27.51 -21.11
N GLU A 108 13.18 26.32 -20.62
CA GLU A 108 12.20 25.36 -20.08
C GLU A 108 11.54 25.86 -18.80
N LEU A 109 12.32 26.45 -17.90
CA LEU A 109 11.78 26.97 -16.65
C LEU A 109 10.87 28.20 -16.89
N MET A 110 11.21 29.02 -17.89
CA MET A 110 10.43 30.20 -18.26
C MET A 110 9.06 29.85 -18.86
N ARG A 111 8.81 28.61 -19.29
CA ARG A 111 7.48 28.15 -19.74
C ARG A 111 6.43 28.20 -18.63
N ALA A 112 6.86 28.12 -17.37
CA ALA A 112 6.02 28.22 -16.18
C ALA A 112 6.12 29.57 -15.46
N ALA A 113 6.86 30.55 -16.01
CA ALA A 113 7.03 31.86 -15.39
C ALA A 113 5.68 32.60 -15.31
N GLY A 114 5.35 33.10 -14.12
CA GLY A 114 4.09 33.74 -13.77
C GLY A 114 2.86 32.85 -13.85
N LYS A 115 3.01 31.52 -13.87
CA LYS A 115 1.90 30.58 -14.10
C LYS A 115 1.94 29.37 -13.16
N ASP A 116 0.86 28.58 -13.16
CA ASP A 116 0.88 27.23 -12.60
C ASP A 116 1.64 26.27 -13.53
N GLY A 117 2.83 25.90 -13.08
CA GLY A 117 3.73 24.97 -13.76
C GLY A 117 3.57 23.53 -13.30
N THR A 118 2.59 23.18 -12.46
CA THR A 118 2.49 21.87 -11.81
C THR A 118 2.47 20.73 -12.82
N GLN A 119 1.67 20.84 -13.87
CA GLN A 119 1.59 19.80 -14.90
C GLN A 119 2.92 19.65 -15.66
N LEU A 120 3.53 20.78 -16.05
CA LEU A 120 4.83 20.80 -16.72
C LEU A 120 5.93 20.23 -15.81
N PHE A 121 5.88 20.56 -14.52
CA PHE A 121 6.83 20.03 -13.54
C PHE A 121 6.66 18.52 -13.37
N MET A 122 5.43 18.01 -13.28
CA MET A 122 5.17 16.58 -13.14
C MET A 122 5.55 15.79 -14.40
N GLU A 123 5.44 16.39 -15.58
CA GLU A 123 5.86 15.78 -16.85
C GLU A 123 7.38 15.50 -16.88
N TYR A 124 8.19 16.49 -16.48
CA TYR A 124 9.65 16.40 -16.59
C TYR A 124 10.39 16.08 -15.29
N HIS A 125 9.72 16.14 -14.13
CA HIS A 125 10.33 16.01 -12.81
C HIS A 125 9.46 15.18 -11.86
N SER A 126 8.72 14.20 -12.37
CA SER A 126 7.87 13.29 -11.57
C SER A 126 8.60 12.59 -10.42
N TRP A 127 9.93 12.47 -10.49
CA TRP A 127 10.81 11.90 -9.45
C TRP A 127 11.28 12.89 -8.40
N VAL A 128 11.03 14.20 -8.58
CA VAL A 128 11.43 15.26 -7.64
C VAL A 128 10.22 15.64 -6.79
N ASN A 129 10.34 15.55 -5.46
CA ASN A 129 9.33 16.09 -4.56
C ASN A 129 9.66 17.56 -4.25
N PRO A 130 8.89 18.55 -4.75
CA PRO A 130 9.14 19.95 -4.46
C PRO A 130 8.76 20.33 -3.01
N ASP A 131 8.05 19.46 -2.28
CA ASP A 131 7.49 19.72 -0.96
C ASP A 131 8.46 19.48 0.21
N THR A 132 9.76 19.77 0.02
CA THR A 132 10.68 19.90 1.16
C THR A 132 10.38 21.21 1.93
N ARG A 133 9.32 21.15 2.75
CA ARG A 133 8.85 22.07 3.82
C ARG A 133 8.07 23.36 3.47
N GLN A 134 7.35 23.81 4.51
CA GLN A 134 6.22 24.76 4.62
C GLN A 134 6.46 26.14 3.99
N LEU A 135 5.67 26.50 2.97
CA LEU A 135 5.55 27.87 2.46
C LEU A 135 4.13 28.15 1.92
N ALA A 136 3.81 29.43 1.80
CA ALA A 136 2.47 30.02 1.73
C ALA A 136 1.57 29.54 0.58
N THR A 137 0.29 29.41 0.91
CA THR A 137 -0.82 28.93 0.06
C THR A 137 -1.60 30.10 -0.57
N LEU A 138 -2.07 29.91 -1.80
CA LEU A 138 -2.93 30.87 -2.53
C LEU A 138 -4.32 31.00 -1.87
N SER A 139 -4.91 32.19 -1.89
CA SER A 139 -6.27 32.43 -1.37
C SER A 139 -7.39 32.04 -2.33
N ASP A 140 -7.17 32.14 -3.66
CA ASP A 140 -8.27 32.13 -4.64
C ASP A 140 -8.01 31.18 -5.83
N PHE A 141 -7.70 29.91 -5.55
CA PHE A 141 -7.67 28.88 -6.60
C PHE A 141 -9.07 28.31 -6.86
N ASN A 142 -9.93 29.12 -7.49
CA ASN A 142 -11.12 28.63 -8.17
C ASN A 142 -10.70 28.01 -9.51
N VAL A 143 -10.27 26.75 -9.46
CA VAL A 143 -10.22 25.91 -10.66
C VAL A 143 -11.66 25.70 -11.11
N VAL A 144 -12.04 26.36 -12.20
CA VAL A 144 -13.17 25.97 -13.03
C VAL A 144 -12.76 24.71 -13.83
N ASN A 145 -12.49 23.64 -13.09
CA ASN A 145 -12.84 22.28 -13.44
C ASN A 145 -13.63 21.86 -12.22
N SER A 146 -14.90 21.46 -12.40
CA SER A 146 -15.72 20.92 -11.31
C SER A 146 -14.83 20.13 -10.35
N ILE A 147 -14.59 20.64 -9.12
CA ILE A 147 -13.88 19.85 -8.12
C ILE A 147 -14.75 18.63 -7.98
N ARG A 148 -14.29 17.52 -8.56
CA ARG A 148 -15.07 16.30 -8.56
C ARG A 148 -15.26 15.96 -7.10
N LYS A 149 -16.49 16.11 -6.62
CA LYS A 149 -16.86 15.67 -5.29
C LYS A 149 -16.91 14.14 -5.36
N TYR A 150 -16.06 13.49 -4.58
CA TYR A 150 -16.02 12.03 -4.47
C TYR A 150 -17.02 11.56 -3.40
N GLY A 151 -17.49 10.33 -3.56
CA GLY A 151 -18.57 9.75 -2.77
C GLY A 151 -19.92 9.86 -3.46
N GLY A 152 -20.96 9.26 -2.87
CA GLY A 152 -22.29 9.28 -3.49
C GLY A 152 -22.48 8.18 -4.52
N LEU A 153 -21.80 7.04 -4.34
CA LEU A 153 -21.99 5.85 -5.15
C LEU A 153 -23.47 5.47 -5.16
N LYS A 154 -24.04 5.41 -6.36
CA LYS A 154 -25.44 5.03 -6.57
C LYS A 154 -25.57 3.53 -6.33
N ASP A 155 -26.74 3.10 -5.88
CA ASP A 155 -26.97 1.68 -5.57
C ASP A 155 -26.79 0.77 -6.79
N GLN A 156 -27.09 1.25 -7.99
CA GLN A 156 -26.84 0.54 -9.27
C GLN A 156 -25.35 0.31 -9.57
N ASP A 157 -24.47 1.14 -8.99
CA ASP A 157 -23.02 1.12 -9.20
C ASP A 157 -22.28 0.30 -8.12
N ARG A 158 -23.00 -0.17 -7.09
CA ARG A 158 -22.47 -1.11 -6.09
C ARG A 158 -22.18 -2.45 -6.74
N ILE A 159 -20.97 -2.96 -6.53
CA ILE A 159 -20.52 -4.27 -7.01
C ILE A 159 -21.05 -5.37 -6.08
N PHE A 160 -21.03 -5.13 -4.77
CA PHE A 160 -21.40 -6.11 -3.75
C PHE A 160 -22.87 -5.94 -3.34
N THR A 161 -23.76 -6.34 -4.25
CA THR A 161 -25.21 -6.09 -4.11
C THR A 161 -25.87 -6.88 -2.99
N ASN A 162 -25.27 -8.00 -2.54
CA ASN A 162 -25.75 -8.77 -1.40
C ASN A 162 -24.88 -8.61 -0.15
N LEU A 163 -24.12 -7.52 -0.01
CA LEU A 163 -23.17 -7.30 1.10
C LEU A 163 -23.80 -7.50 2.50
N TYR A 164 -25.11 -7.26 2.65
CA TYR A 164 -25.81 -7.36 3.92
C TYR A 164 -26.60 -8.67 4.11
N GLY A 165 -26.48 -9.64 3.19
CA GLY A 165 -27.18 -10.93 3.29
C GLY A 165 -28.70 -10.86 3.20
N ARG A 166 -29.25 -9.85 2.50
CA ARG A 166 -30.70 -9.66 2.33
C ARG A 166 -31.31 -10.61 1.30
N HIS A 167 -30.49 -11.18 0.43
CA HIS A 167 -30.89 -12.08 -0.64
C HIS A 167 -30.17 -13.44 -0.50
N ASP A 168 -30.68 -14.45 -1.20
CA ASP A 168 -30.09 -15.79 -1.24
C ASP A 168 -28.63 -15.75 -1.75
N TYR A 169 -27.69 -16.29 -0.97
CA TYR A 169 -26.27 -16.32 -1.33
C TYR A 169 -25.92 -17.44 -2.31
N LYS A 170 -26.79 -18.45 -2.44
CA LYS A 170 -26.60 -19.62 -3.32
C LYS A 170 -26.70 -19.24 -4.79
N LEU A 171 -26.38 -20.20 -5.68
CA LEU A 171 -26.27 -19.99 -7.11
C LEU A 171 -27.51 -19.34 -7.73
N LYS A 172 -28.72 -19.76 -7.33
CA LYS A 172 -29.96 -19.18 -7.87
C LYS A 172 -30.04 -17.68 -7.57
N GLY A 173 -29.76 -17.29 -6.33
CA GLY A 173 -29.69 -15.89 -5.93
C GLY A 173 -28.57 -15.14 -6.67
N ALA A 174 -27.37 -15.72 -6.74
CA ALA A 174 -26.22 -15.14 -7.43
C ALA A 174 -26.52 -14.83 -8.92
N LEU A 175 -27.10 -15.79 -9.65
CA LEU A 175 -27.52 -15.62 -11.05
C LEU A 175 -28.51 -14.46 -11.22
N SER A 176 -29.47 -14.34 -10.30
CA SER A 176 -30.46 -13.24 -10.35
C SER A 176 -29.84 -11.85 -10.18
N ARG A 177 -28.67 -11.77 -9.54
CA ARG A 177 -27.89 -10.53 -9.35
C ARG A 177 -26.84 -10.30 -10.45
N GLY A 178 -26.76 -11.20 -11.45
CA GLY A 178 -25.85 -11.10 -12.58
C GLY A 178 -24.49 -11.75 -12.40
N ASP A 179 -24.27 -12.54 -11.33
CA ASP A 179 -23.10 -13.40 -11.25
C ASP A 179 -23.21 -14.52 -12.29
N TRP A 180 -22.05 -14.96 -12.78
CA TRP A 180 -21.94 -15.94 -13.88
C TRP A 180 -22.55 -15.49 -15.22
N TYR A 181 -22.97 -14.23 -15.34
CA TYR A 181 -23.51 -13.71 -16.58
C TYR A 181 -22.40 -13.49 -17.61
N LYS A 182 -22.52 -14.16 -18.75
CA LYS A 182 -21.57 -14.10 -19.87
C LYS A 182 -20.13 -14.48 -19.53
N THR A 183 -19.92 -15.28 -18.49
CA THR A 183 -18.58 -15.70 -18.06
C THR A 183 -17.87 -16.50 -19.15
N LYS A 184 -18.58 -17.36 -19.88
CA LYS A 184 -18.03 -18.11 -21.02
C LYS A 184 -17.48 -17.17 -22.10
N GLU A 185 -18.26 -16.16 -22.48
CA GLU A 185 -17.87 -15.20 -23.50
C GLU A 185 -16.65 -14.38 -23.05
N ILE A 186 -16.58 -14.01 -21.78
CA ILE A 186 -15.40 -13.34 -21.20
C ILE A 186 -14.17 -14.26 -21.27
N LEU A 187 -14.30 -15.54 -20.91
CA LEU A 187 -13.22 -16.52 -21.00
C LEU A 187 -12.69 -16.70 -22.43
N LEU A 188 -13.60 -16.70 -23.41
CA LEU A 188 -13.29 -16.86 -24.83
C LEU A 188 -12.64 -15.62 -25.46
N LYS A 189 -12.75 -14.43 -24.85
CA LYS A 189 -11.99 -13.24 -25.27
C LYS A 189 -10.49 -13.37 -25.02
N GLY A 190 -10.07 -14.29 -24.16
CA GLY A 190 -8.66 -14.61 -23.92
C GLY A 190 -7.99 -13.80 -22.80
N GLU A 191 -6.85 -14.30 -22.36
CA GLU A 191 -6.07 -13.79 -21.24
C GLU A 191 -5.60 -12.35 -21.42
N ASP A 192 -5.15 -11.99 -22.63
CA ASP A 192 -4.63 -10.64 -22.93
C ASP A 192 -5.74 -9.58 -22.84
N TRP A 193 -6.95 -9.92 -23.28
CA TRP A 193 -8.10 -9.02 -23.18
C TRP A 193 -8.49 -8.80 -21.72
N ILE A 194 -8.59 -9.87 -20.93
CA ILE A 194 -8.93 -9.79 -19.50
C ILE A 194 -7.87 -8.96 -18.75
N LEU A 195 -6.59 -9.23 -19.00
CA LEU A 195 -5.49 -8.52 -18.37
C LEU A 195 -5.48 -7.03 -18.74
N LYS A 196 -5.78 -6.70 -20.00
CA LYS A 196 -5.89 -5.31 -20.47
C LYS A 196 -7.02 -4.58 -19.76
N GLU A 197 -8.22 -5.14 -19.72
CA GLU A 197 -9.37 -4.50 -19.04
C GLU A 197 -9.10 -4.24 -17.56
N ILE A 198 -8.42 -5.16 -16.87
CA ILE A 198 -8.06 -4.98 -15.46
C ILE A 198 -6.98 -3.92 -15.29
N LYS A 199 -6.01 -3.80 -16.22
CA LYS A 199 -5.05 -2.69 -16.22
C LYS A 199 -5.74 -1.35 -16.47
N ASP A 200 -6.62 -1.29 -17.46
CA ASP A 200 -7.38 -0.08 -17.83
C ASP A 200 -8.32 0.37 -16.71
N SER A 201 -8.82 -0.56 -15.89
CA SER A 201 -9.64 -0.25 -14.72
C SER A 201 -8.91 0.55 -13.63
N GLY A 202 -7.57 0.53 -13.62
CA GLY A 202 -6.78 1.13 -12.54
C GLY A 202 -6.94 0.42 -11.19
N LEU A 203 -7.48 -0.82 -11.16
CA LEU A 203 -7.66 -1.59 -9.93
C LEU A 203 -6.33 -1.75 -9.19
N ARG A 204 -6.34 -1.37 -7.91
CA ARG A 204 -5.25 -1.56 -6.96
C ARG A 204 -5.64 -2.63 -5.93
N GLY A 205 -4.68 -3.41 -5.47
CA GLY A 205 -4.88 -4.47 -4.50
C GLY A 205 -5.57 -3.96 -3.22
N ARG A 206 -6.67 -4.60 -2.86
CA ARG A 206 -7.57 -4.19 -1.77
C ARG A 206 -7.22 -4.77 -0.40
N GLY A 207 -6.09 -5.46 -0.29
CA GLY A 207 -5.62 -6.09 0.94
C GLY A 207 -4.63 -5.26 1.77
N GLY A 208 -4.34 -4.01 1.41
CA GLY A 208 -3.39 -3.18 2.18
C GLY A 208 -2.52 -2.28 1.32
N ALA A 209 -1.50 -2.88 0.70
CA ALA A 209 -0.42 -2.16 0.01
C ALA A 209 -0.84 -1.37 -1.24
N GLY A 210 -2.03 -1.62 -1.80
CA GLY A 210 -2.52 -0.89 -2.97
C GLY A 210 -1.67 -1.10 -4.23
N PHE A 211 -1.03 -2.25 -4.42
CA PHE A 211 -0.25 -2.52 -5.63
C PHE A 211 -1.18 -2.67 -6.86
N PRO A 212 -0.88 -2.10 -8.04
CA PRO A 212 -1.74 -2.22 -9.22
C PRO A 212 -1.99 -3.68 -9.64
N SER A 213 -3.24 -4.14 -9.58
CA SER A 213 -3.60 -5.55 -9.73
C SER A 213 -3.32 -6.07 -11.14
N GLY A 214 -3.66 -5.31 -12.18
CA GLY A 214 -3.37 -5.69 -13.57
C GLY A 214 -1.87 -5.79 -13.87
N LEU A 215 -1.03 -4.98 -13.21
CA LEU A 215 0.42 -5.14 -13.29
C LEU A 215 0.87 -6.42 -12.58
N LYS A 216 0.36 -6.66 -11.36
CA LYS A 216 0.68 -7.87 -10.59
C LYS A 216 0.37 -9.15 -11.36
N TRP A 217 -0.81 -9.22 -11.97
CA TRP A 217 -1.24 -10.38 -12.74
C TRP A 217 -0.36 -10.62 -13.98
N SER A 218 0.20 -9.54 -14.56
CA SER A 218 1.09 -9.66 -15.70
C SER A 218 2.46 -10.28 -15.38
N PHE A 219 2.85 -10.33 -14.11
CA PHE A 219 4.11 -10.98 -13.69
C PHE A 219 4.07 -12.50 -13.81
N MET A 220 2.89 -13.11 -13.85
CA MET A 220 2.74 -14.56 -14.03
C MET A 220 3.24 -15.06 -15.39
N GLY A 221 3.47 -14.14 -16.35
CA GLY A 221 4.26 -14.33 -17.57
C GLY A 221 3.87 -15.52 -18.45
N LYS A 222 4.67 -15.79 -19.49
CA LYS A 222 4.61 -17.08 -20.20
C LYS A 222 5.48 -18.05 -19.40
N ALA A 223 4.87 -18.83 -18.49
CA ALA A 223 5.59 -19.84 -17.73
C ALA A 223 6.30 -20.85 -18.65
N SER A 224 7.40 -21.41 -18.15
CA SER A 224 8.07 -22.53 -18.80
C SER A 224 7.07 -23.67 -19.07
N PRO A 225 7.15 -24.33 -20.25
CA PRO A 225 6.25 -25.43 -20.58
C PRO A 225 6.22 -26.48 -19.46
N GLY A 226 5.02 -26.90 -19.05
CA GLY A 226 4.82 -27.99 -18.09
C GLY A 226 4.73 -27.61 -16.60
N ARG A 227 4.97 -26.35 -16.20
CA ARG A 227 4.74 -25.92 -14.81
C ARG A 227 3.31 -25.41 -14.63
N ALA A 228 2.60 -25.98 -13.67
CA ALA A 228 1.30 -25.48 -13.23
C ALA A 228 1.44 -24.05 -12.68
N ARG A 229 0.34 -23.29 -12.72
CA ARG A 229 0.26 -21.92 -12.21
C ARG A 229 -0.91 -21.82 -11.24
N TYR A 230 -0.73 -21.04 -10.19
CA TYR A 230 -1.76 -20.93 -9.16
C TYR A 230 -2.20 -19.50 -8.92
N LEU A 231 -3.49 -19.35 -8.69
CA LEU A 231 -4.05 -18.21 -8.00
C LEU A 231 -4.20 -18.61 -6.53
N VAL A 232 -3.73 -17.77 -5.62
CA VAL A 232 -4.02 -17.94 -4.20
C VAL A 232 -4.84 -16.73 -3.75
N VAL A 233 -6.05 -16.98 -3.27
CA VAL A 233 -6.91 -15.95 -2.71
C VAL A 233 -6.62 -15.86 -1.22
N ASN A 234 -6.16 -14.70 -0.78
CA ASN A 234 -5.95 -14.39 0.61
C ASN A 234 -7.27 -13.93 1.25
N ALA A 235 -7.87 -14.85 2.00
CA ALA A 235 -9.08 -14.67 2.78
C ALA A 235 -8.81 -14.85 4.29
N ASP A 236 -7.59 -14.53 4.73
CA ASP A 236 -7.20 -14.65 6.14
C ASP A 236 -7.75 -13.51 7.01
N GLU A 237 -8.04 -12.33 6.43
CA GLU A 237 -8.69 -11.17 7.07
C GLU A 237 -8.45 -11.04 8.60
N GLY A 238 -7.19 -11.13 9.03
CA GLY A 238 -6.81 -11.05 10.44
C GLY A 238 -6.65 -9.62 10.94
N GLU A 239 -6.65 -8.63 10.04
CA GLU A 239 -6.40 -7.22 10.35
C GLU A 239 -7.50 -6.63 11.26
N PRO A 240 -7.17 -6.18 12.48
CA PRO A 240 -8.13 -5.58 13.38
C PRO A 240 -8.96 -4.47 12.71
N GLY A 241 -10.29 -4.54 12.92
CA GLY A 241 -11.27 -3.63 12.33
C GLY A 241 -11.72 -4.00 10.91
N THR A 242 -11.13 -5.02 10.28
CA THR A 242 -11.47 -5.44 8.91
C THR A 242 -12.47 -6.59 8.92
N CYS A 243 -13.55 -6.46 8.14
CA CYS A 243 -14.59 -7.49 8.03
C CYS A 243 -15.28 -7.49 6.65
N LYS A 244 -14.63 -6.93 5.63
CA LYS A 244 -15.14 -6.79 4.25
C LYS A 244 -15.14 -8.09 3.47
N ASP A 245 -14.08 -8.87 3.60
CA ASP A 245 -13.88 -10.15 2.92
C ASP A 245 -14.83 -11.19 3.51
N ARG A 246 -15.03 -11.14 4.83
CA ARG A 246 -16.06 -11.89 5.54
C ARG A 246 -17.44 -11.73 4.89
N GLU A 247 -17.86 -10.49 4.60
CA GLU A 247 -19.17 -10.22 3.97
C GLU A 247 -19.29 -10.87 2.58
N ILE A 248 -18.21 -10.79 1.78
CA ILE A 248 -18.19 -11.40 0.44
C ILE A 248 -18.34 -12.93 0.57
N MET A 249 -17.58 -13.56 1.47
CA MET A 249 -17.59 -15.02 1.59
C MET A 249 -18.90 -15.59 2.15
N ARG A 250 -19.55 -14.89 3.09
CA ARG A 250 -20.81 -15.38 3.66
C ARG A 250 -22.05 -15.04 2.84
N HIS A 251 -22.07 -13.88 2.17
CA HIS A 251 -23.28 -13.38 1.51
C HIS A 251 -23.21 -13.37 -0.02
N ASP A 252 -22.03 -13.37 -0.61
CA ASP A 252 -21.87 -13.34 -2.07
C ASP A 252 -20.73 -14.25 -2.60
N PRO A 253 -20.62 -15.50 -2.12
CA PRO A 253 -19.47 -16.38 -2.40
C PRO A 253 -19.30 -16.70 -3.88
N HIS A 254 -20.38 -16.80 -4.66
CA HIS A 254 -20.29 -17.05 -6.11
C HIS A 254 -19.54 -15.96 -6.87
N LYS A 255 -19.60 -14.71 -6.41
CA LYS A 255 -18.86 -13.59 -6.99
C LYS A 255 -17.36 -13.77 -6.85
N LEU A 256 -16.92 -14.30 -5.70
CA LEU A 256 -15.54 -14.67 -5.46
C LEU A 256 -15.11 -15.86 -6.34
N VAL A 257 -15.94 -16.91 -6.41
CA VAL A 257 -15.63 -18.11 -7.22
C VAL A 257 -15.54 -17.77 -8.71
N GLU A 258 -16.46 -16.95 -9.24
CA GLU A 258 -16.38 -16.44 -10.61
C GLU A 258 -15.13 -15.57 -10.80
N GLY A 259 -14.81 -14.72 -9.81
CA GLY A 259 -13.58 -13.93 -9.80
C GLY A 259 -12.32 -14.78 -9.87
N CYS A 260 -12.29 -15.91 -9.17
CA CYS A 260 -11.18 -16.85 -9.22
C CYS A 260 -10.98 -17.39 -10.64
N LEU A 261 -12.06 -17.78 -11.31
CA LEU A 261 -12.02 -18.30 -12.68
C LEU A 261 -11.51 -17.25 -13.67
N LEU A 262 -12.04 -16.02 -13.61
CA LEU A 262 -11.67 -14.96 -14.55
C LEU A 262 -10.26 -14.40 -14.30
N ALA A 263 -9.88 -14.19 -13.03
CA ALA A 263 -8.51 -13.82 -12.68
C ALA A 263 -7.55 -14.97 -13.02
N GLY A 264 -7.94 -16.21 -12.77
CA GLY A 264 -7.20 -17.41 -13.15
C GLY A 264 -6.93 -17.44 -14.66
N ARG A 265 -7.96 -17.21 -15.49
CA ARG A 265 -7.82 -17.13 -16.95
C ARG A 265 -6.83 -16.04 -17.37
N ALA A 266 -6.89 -14.86 -16.75
CA ALA A 266 -5.96 -13.75 -17.04
C ALA A 266 -4.48 -14.11 -16.79
N MET A 267 -4.23 -15.00 -15.82
CA MET A 267 -2.89 -15.44 -15.41
C MET A 267 -2.50 -16.82 -15.94
N LEU A 268 -3.42 -17.46 -16.69
CA LEU A 268 -3.33 -18.87 -17.12
C LEU A 268 -3.11 -19.83 -15.95
N ALA A 269 -3.76 -19.57 -14.81
CA ALA A 269 -3.71 -20.44 -13.64
C ALA A 269 -4.45 -21.77 -13.91
N ASN A 270 -4.01 -22.87 -13.32
CA ASN A 270 -4.69 -24.17 -13.41
C ASN A 270 -5.69 -24.34 -12.27
N ALA A 271 -5.43 -23.71 -11.13
CA ALA A 271 -6.29 -23.75 -9.97
C ALA A 271 -6.20 -22.46 -9.15
N ALA A 272 -7.28 -22.19 -8.41
CA ALA A 272 -7.29 -21.26 -7.31
C ALA A 272 -7.31 -22.01 -5.97
N TYR A 273 -6.52 -21.54 -5.01
CA TYR A 273 -6.64 -21.92 -3.61
C TYR A 273 -7.14 -20.73 -2.81
N ILE A 274 -8.29 -20.86 -2.17
CA ILE A 274 -8.82 -19.86 -1.26
C ILE A 274 -8.35 -20.22 0.15
N TYR A 275 -7.42 -19.44 0.70
CA TYR A 275 -6.93 -19.60 2.06
C TYR A 275 -7.79 -18.75 2.99
N ILE A 276 -8.74 -19.39 3.68
CA ILE A 276 -9.67 -18.73 4.61
C ILE A 276 -9.17 -18.90 6.04
N ARG A 277 -9.23 -17.85 6.86
CA ARG A 277 -8.84 -17.95 8.28
C ARG A 277 -9.65 -19.01 9.04
N GLY A 278 -9.04 -19.56 10.09
CA GLY A 278 -9.61 -20.68 10.84
C GLY A 278 -10.94 -20.36 11.52
N GLU A 279 -11.10 -19.13 11.99
CA GLU A 279 -12.24 -18.64 12.78
C GLU A 279 -13.50 -18.41 11.93
N PHE A 280 -13.34 -18.30 10.61
CA PHE A 280 -14.44 -18.08 9.66
C PHE A 280 -15.11 -19.40 9.27
N VAL A 281 -15.69 -20.08 10.26
CA VAL A 281 -16.33 -21.40 10.09
C VAL A 281 -17.56 -21.30 9.17
N LEU A 282 -18.43 -20.32 9.40
CA LEU A 282 -19.67 -20.16 8.63
C LEU A 282 -19.37 -19.73 7.19
N GLU A 283 -18.46 -18.77 7.04
CA GLU A 283 -18.01 -18.26 5.75
C GLU A 283 -17.36 -19.38 4.93
N ALA A 284 -16.54 -20.24 5.54
CA ALA A 284 -15.95 -21.40 4.89
C ALA A 284 -17.03 -22.38 4.39
N ASN A 285 -18.04 -22.66 5.23
CA ASN A 285 -19.14 -23.55 4.85
C ASN A 285 -19.97 -22.97 3.68
N ASN A 286 -20.35 -21.69 3.73
CA ASN A 286 -21.10 -21.05 2.65
C ASN A 286 -20.28 -21.01 1.34
N LEU A 287 -18.99 -20.74 1.45
CA LEU A 287 -18.10 -20.72 0.29
C LEU A 287 -17.91 -22.12 -0.30
N GLN A 288 -17.79 -23.17 0.53
CA GLN A 288 -17.74 -24.55 0.06
C GLN A 288 -19.03 -24.93 -0.68
N VAL A 289 -20.20 -24.56 -0.15
CA VAL A 289 -21.49 -24.76 -0.85
C VAL A 289 -21.48 -24.10 -2.23
N ALA A 290 -20.98 -22.87 -2.35
CA ALA A 290 -20.91 -22.17 -3.63
C ALA A 290 -19.91 -22.82 -4.61
N ILE A 291 -18.78 -23.33 -4.11
CA ILE A 291 -17.82 -24.09 -4.91
C ILE A 291 -18.48 -25.38 -5.43
N ASP A 292 -19.14 -26.14 -4.57
CA ASP A 292 -19.83 -27.38 -4.92
C ASP A 292 -20.96 -27.13 -5.94
N GLU A 293 -21.77 -26.08 -5.74
CA GLU A 293 -22.80 -25.66 -6.69
C GLU A 293 -22.18 -25.30 -8.06
N ALA A 294 -21.05 -24.59 -8.07
CA ALA A 294 -20.35 -24.23 -9.30
C ALA A 294 -19.78 -25.45 -10.04
N TYR A 295 -19.20 -26.42 -9.33
CA TYR A 295 -18.79 -27.71 -9.90
C TYR A 295 -19.99 -28.50 -10.46
N SER A 296 -21.09 -28.58 -9.71
CA SER A 296 -22.29 -29.33 -10.12
C SER A 296 -22.92 -28.81 -11.41
N LYS A 297 -22.73 -27.52 -11.71
CA LYS A 297 -23.23 -26.85 -12.93
C LYS A 297 -22.18 -26.73 -14.03
N GLY A 298 -20.97 -27.27 -13.85
CA GLY A 298 -19.88 -27.16 -14.81
C GLY A 298 -19.40 -25.73 -15.02
N LEU A 299 -19.58 -24.85 -14.03
CA LEU A 299 -19.09 -23.47 -14.06
C LEU A 299 -17.57 -23.41 -13.79
N ILE A 300 -17.07 -24.34 -12.99
CA ILE A 300 -15.64 -24.57 -12.72
C ILE A 300 -15.33 -26.07 -12.87
N GLY A 301 -14.04 -26.41 -12.79
CA GLY A 301 -13.52 -27.76 -13.01
C GLY A 301 -13.08 -27.99 -14.45
N LYS A 302 -13.28 -29.22 -14.95
CA LYS A 302 -12.98 -29.57 -16.34
C LYS A 302 -13.89 -28.80 -17.29
N ASN A 303 -13.29 -28.15 -18.30
CA ASN A 303 -14.00 -27.38 -19.30
C ASN A 303 -14.96 -26.33 -18.67
N ALA A 304 -14.43 -25.48 -17.79
CA ALA A 304 -15.17 -24.47 -17.03
C ALA A 304 -16.06 -23.60 -17.94
N CYS A 305 -17.34 -23.49 -17.60
CA CYS A 305 -18.39 -22.83 -18.41
C CYS A 305 -18.49 -23.34 -19.86
N GLY A 306 -18.00 -24.55 -20.17
CA GLY A 306 -17.93 -25.09 -21.53
C GLY A 306 -17.01 -24.29 -22.46
N SER A 307 -15.96 -23.67 -21.92
CA SER A 307 -15.04 -22.76 -22.64
C SER A 307 -13.79 -23.42 -23.25
N GLY A 308 -13.50 -24.66 -22.88
CA GLY A 308 -12.26 -25.38 -23.18
C GLY A 308 -11.12 -25.14 -22.18
N TYR A 309 -11.37 -24.37 -21.11
CA TYR A 309 -10.39 -24.07 -20.07
C TYR A 309 -10.67 -24.86 -18.80
N ASP A 310 -9.69 -25.64 -18.34
CA ASP A 310 -9.76 -26.37 -17.07
C ASP A 310 -9.33 -25.46 -15.91
N PHE A 311 -10.16 -25.37 -14.87
CA PHE A 311 -9.86 -24.52 -13.72
C PHE A 311 -10.50 -25.04 -12.43
N ASP A 312 -9.67 -25.48 -11.49
CA ASP A 312 -10.13 -25.98 -10.19
C ASP A 312 -10.13 -24.90 -9.10
N VAL A 313 -11.01 -25.03 -8.12
CA VAL A 313 -11.05 -24.13 -6.95
C VAL A 313 -11.05 -24.97 -5.68
N TYR A 314 -10.03 -24.76 -4.84
CA TYR A 314 -9.85 -25.46 -3.58
C TYR A 314 -10.00 -24.49 -2.41
N LEU A 315 -10.69 -24.92 -1.37
CA LEU A 315 -10.79 -24.18 -0.11
C LEU A 315 -9.82 -24.77 0.92
N HIS A 316 -8.97 -23.93 1.51
CA HIS A 316 -8.03 -24.30 2.55
C HIS A 316 -8.28 -23.45 3.80
N ARG A 317 -8.42 -24.09 4.96
CA ARG A 317 -8.67 -23.40 6.24
C ARG A 317 -7.37 -23.21 7.01
N GLY A 318 -7.04 -21.97 7.33
CA GLY A 318 -5.93 -21.60 8.20
C GLY A 318 -6.20 -21.95 9.67
N ALA A 319 -5.23 -21.62 10.52
CA ALA A 319 -5.21 -22.02 11.93
C ALA A 319 -5.11 -20.83 12.92
N GLY A 320 -5.63 -19.65 12.54
CA GLY A 320 -5.78 -18.50 13.44
C GLY A 320 -4.49 -17.72 13.71
N ALA A 321 -3.68 -17.45 12.67
CA ALA A 321 -2.44 -16.69 12.81
C ALA A 321 -2.44 -15.52 11.81
N TYR A 322 -2.47 -14.27 12.31
CA TYR A 322 -2.53 -13.05 11.48
C TYR A 322 -1.37 -12.96 10.47
N VAL A 323 -0.18 -13.43 10.84
CA VAL A 323 0.98 -13.45 9.95
C VAL A 323 0.75 -14.29 8.69
N CYS A 324 -0.16 -15.27 8.72
CA CYS A 324 -0.55 -16.04 7.54
C CYS A 324 -1.38 -15.22 6.54
N GLY A 325 -1.81 -14.02 6.89
CA GLY A 325 -2.31 -13.02 5.95
C GLY A 325 -1.21 -12.37 5.11
N GLU A 326 0.08 -12.56 5.44
CA GLU A 326 1.19 -12.15 4.57
C GLU A 326 1.33 -13.12 3.39
N GLU A 327 1.56 -12.57 2.19
CA GLU A 327 1.57 -13.31 0.92
C GLU A 327 2.42 -14.59 0.91
N THR A 328 3.64 -14.57 1.44
CA THR A 328 4.54 -15.73 1.44
C THR A 328 4.35 -16.65 2.64
N ALA A 329 3.99 -16.10 3.81
CA ALA A 329 3.60 -16.91 4.96
C ALA A 329 2.33 -17.73 4.69
N LEU A 330 1.38 -17.14 3.94
CA LEU A 330 0.17 -17.82 3.47
C LEU A 330 0.53 -19.04 2.62
N ILE A 331 1.46 -18.87 1.68
CA ILE A 331 1.95 -19.96 0.83
C ILE A 331 2.60 -21.05 1.69
N GLU A 332 3.45 -20.70 2.65
CA GLU A 332 4.08 -21.66 3.56
C GLU A 332 3.04 -22.45 4.37
N SER A 333 2.03 -21.77 4.92
CA SER A 333 0.93 -22.40 5.65
C SER A 333 0.14 -23.37 4.76
N LEU A 334 -0.18 -22.95 3.54
CA LEU A 334 -0.90 -23.78 2.55
C LEU A 334 -0.09 -25.02 2.14
N GLU A 335 1.25 -24.92 2.11
CA GLU A 335 2.16 -26.05 1.91
C GLU A 335 2.30 -26.97 3.14
N GLY A 336 1.57 -26.70 4.23
CA GLY A 336 1.59 -27.48 5.46
C GLY A 336 2.76 -27.17 6.39
N LYS A 337 3.49 -26.08 6.14
CA LYS A 337 4.60 -25.61 6.99
C LYS A 337 4.10 -24.57 7.99
N GLN A 338 4.98 -24.13 8.89
CA GLN A 338 4.69 -22.97 9.72
C GLN A 338 4.56 -21.72 8.85
N GLY A 339 3.60 -20.85 9.13
CA GLY A 339 3.37 -19.58 8.43
C GLY A 339 4.46 -18.52 8.65
N LYS A 340 5.69 -18.84 8.26
CA LYS A 340 6.86 -17.96 8.36
C LYS A 340 7.16 -17.37 6.97
N PRO A 341 7.13 -16.04 6.80
CA PRO A 341 7.37 -15.41 5.51
C PRO A 341 8.69 -15.84 4.83
N ARG A 342 8.67 -15.91 3.50
CA ARG A 342 9.86 -16.13 2.67
C ARG A 342 10.56 -14.80 2.41
N MET A 343 11.89 -14.82 2.42
CA MET A 343 12.70 -13.71 1.93
C MET A 343 12.43 -13.49 0.43
N LYS A 344 12.30 -12.22 0.02
CA LYS A 344 12.18 -11.83 -1.39
C LYS A 344 13.52 -11.21 -1.82
N PRO A 345 14.13 -11.60 -2.95
CA PRO A 345 13.75 -12.65 -3.92
C PRO A 345 13.98 -14.10 -3.44
N PRO A 346 13.34 -15.14 -4.07
CA PRO A 346 12.48 -15.06 -5.26
C PRO A 346 11.05 -14.59 -4.96
N PHE A 347 10.39 -13.96 -5.94
CA PHE A 347 9.00 -13.52 -5.81
C PHE A 347 8.01 -14.66 -6.09
N PRO A 348 6.81 -14.64 -5.48
CA PRO A 348 5.79 -15.68 -5.70
C PRO A 348 5.40 -15.88 -7.16
N ALA A 349 5.43 -14.80 -7.96
CA ALA A 349 5.11 -14.86 -9.39
C ALA A 349 6.08 -15.77 -10.17
N ASP A 350 7.31 -15.96 -9.68
CA ASP A 350 8.30 -16.88 -10.27
C ASP A 350 8.30 -18.24 -9.56
N THR A 351 8.33 -18.21 -8.22
CA THR A 351 8.43 -19.40 -7.35
C THR A 351 7.59 -19.19 -6.09
N GLY A 352 6.30 -19.53 -6.18
CA GLY A 352 5.32 -19.42 -5.11
C GLY A 352 4.90 -20.79 -4.58
N LEU A 353 3.60 -21.07 -4.63
CA LEU A 353 2.98 -22.27 -4.09
C LEU A 353 3.51 -23.54 -4.77
N PHE A 354 4.03 -24.48 -3.97
CA PHE A 354 4.67 -25.71 -4.44
C PHE A 354 5.84 -25.45 -5.40
N GLY A 355 6.47 -24.29 -5.27
CA GLY A 355 7.51 -23.84 -6.19
C GLY A 355 6.98 -23.47 -7.59
N CYS A 356 5.67 -23.33 -7.80
CA CYS A 356 5.05 -22.90 -9.06
C CYS A 356 4.81 -21.38 -9.10
N PRO A 357 4.77 -20.76 -10.30
CA PRO A 357 4.32 -19.39 -10.46
C PRO A 357 2.97 -19.17 -9.78
N THR A 358 2.91 -18.20 -8.86
CA THR A 358 1.72 -17.95 -8.04
C THR A 358 1.49 -16.47 -7.83
N THR A 359 0.25 -16.03 -8.01
CA THR A 359 -0.18 -14.70 -7.57
C THR A 359 -1.08 -14.83 -6.36
N VAL A 360 -0.73 -14.12 -5.29
CA VAL A 360 -1.62 -13.95 -4.13
C VAL A 360 -2.44 -12.66 -4.28
N ALA A 361 -3.76 -12.75 -4.16
CA ALA A 361 -4.66 -11.61 -4.25
C ALA A 361 -5.72 -11.65 -3.15
N ASN A 362 -6.09 -10.50 -2.60
CA ASN A 362 -7.13 -10.40 -1.58
C ASN A 362 -8.53 -10.68 -2.16
N VAL A 363 -9.44 -11.22 -1.34
CA VAL A 363 -10.84 -11.56 -1.70
C VAL A 363 -11.53 -10.43 -2.47
N GLU A 364 -11.58 -9.22 -1.92
CA GLU A 364 -12.23 -8.07 -2.59
C GLU A 364 -11.61 -7.78 -3.96
N THR A 365 -10.28 -7.94 -4.12
CA THR A 365 -9.60 -7.70 -5.40
C THR A 365 -10.02 -8.70 -6.48
N VAL A 366 -10.21 -9.97 -6.09
CA VAL A 366 -10.64 -11.03 -7.00
C VAL A 366 -12.14 -10.91 -7.29
N ALA A 367 -12.95 -10.63 -6.27
CA ALA A 367 -14.40 -10.57 -6.38
C ALA A 367 -14.92 -9.35 -7.17
N VAL A 368 -14.17 -8.25 -7.28
CA VAL A 368 -14.55 -7.13 -8.17
C VAL A 368 -14.30 -7.42 -9.65
N ALA A 369 -13.38 -8.34 -9.96
CA ALA A 369 -12.92 -8.57 -11.34
C ALA A 369 -14.05 -8.96 -12.32
N PRO A 370 -15.01 -9.86 -11.98
CA PRO A 370 -16.10 -10.19 -12.89
C PRO A 370 -16.94 -8.99 -13.29
N THR A 371 -17.28 -8.12 -12.34
CA THR A 371 -18.10 -6.94 -12.62
C THR A 371 -17.34 -5.90 -13.44
N ILE A 372 -16.03 -5.73 -13.20
CA ILE A 372 -15.16 -4.89 -14.05
C ILE A 372 -15.17 -5.42 -15.48
N LEU A 373 -15.01 -6.73 -15.69
CA LEU A 373 -14.95 -7.31 -17.03
C LEU A 373 -16.31 -7.26 -17.76
N ARG A 374 -17.42 -7.31 -17.02
CA ARG A 374 -18.77 -7.17 -17.59
C ARG A 374 -19.12 -5.73 -17.95
N ARG A 375 -18.76 -4.76 -17.11
CA ARG A 375 -19.12 -3.33 -17.28
C ARG A 375 -18.04 -2.51 -18.01
N GLY A 376 -16.82 -3.05 -18.13
CA GLY A 376 -15.66 -2.42 -18.76
C GLY A 376 -14.73 -1.76 -17.75
N GLY A 377 -13.43 -1.80 -18.02
CA GLY A 377 -12.41 -1.16 -17.19
C GLY A 377 -12.64 0.34 -17.02
N SER A 378 -13.06 1.03 -18.09
CA SER A 378 -13.33 2.48 -18.07
C SER A 378 -14.47 2.87 -17.12
N TRP A 379 -15.49 2.02 -16.94
CA TRP A 379 -16.55 2.26 -15.96
C TRP A 379 -15.98 2.27 -14.54
N PHE A 380 -15.14 1.29 -14.20
CA PHE A 380 -14.52 1.24 -12.88
C PHE A 380 -13.50 2.37 -12.66
N ALA A 381 -12.69 2.68 -13.68
CA ALA A 381 -11.78 3.82 -13.69
C ALA A 381 -12.51 5.18 -13.58
N GLY A 382 -13.79 5.19 -13.97
CA GLY A 382 -14.69 6.32 -13.82
C GLY A 382 -14.92 6.73 -12.38
N PHE A 383 -14.67 5.87 -11.38
CA PHE A 383 -14.79 6.17 -9.95
C PHE A 383 -13.44 6.53 -9.31
N GLY A 384 -13.47 7.39 -8.30
CA GLY A 384 -12.31 7.75 -7.48
C GLY A 384 -11.38 8.78 -8.12
N ALA A 385 -10.38 9.20 -7.35
CA ALA A 385 -9.35 10.12 -7.84
C ALA A 385 -8.38 9.42 -8.82
N PRO A 386 -7.65 10.17 -9.65
CA PRO A 386 -6.59 9.61 -10.48
C PRO A 386 -5.64 8.73 -9.66
N ARG A 387 -5.29 7.54 -10.20
CA ARG A 387 -4.48 6.49 -9.54
C ARG A 387 -5.12 5.83 -8.30
N ASN A 388 -6.34 6.19 -7.95
CA ASN A 388 -7.10 5.66 -6.83
C ASN A 388 -8.52 5.29 -7.28
N SER A 389 -8.57 4.48 -8.34
CA SER A 389 -9.81 4.20 -9.05
C SER A 389 -10.69 3.13 -8.40
N GLY A 390 -11.98 3.24 -8.67
CA GLY A 390 -12.98 2.24 -8.36
C GLY A 390 -13.77 2.49 -7.07
N THR A 391 -14.43 1.44 -6.62
CA THR A 391 -15.10 1.38 -5.32
C THR A 391 -14.24 0.64 -4.29
N LYS A 392 -14.59 0.80 -3.02
CA LYS A 392 -13.96 0.13 -1.88
C LYS A 392 -15.01 -0.26 -0.85
N LEU A 393 -14.85 -1.44 -0.28
CA LEU A 393 -15.52 -1.81 0.97
C LEU A 393 -14.81 -1.18 2.16
N PHE A 394 -15.48 -0.25 2.83
CA PHE A 394 -15.05 0.39 4.07
C PHE A 394 -15.65 -0.34 5.26
N CYS A 395 -14.83 -0.68 6.25
CA CYS A 395 -15.29 -1.27 7.51
C CYS A 395 -15.20 -0.21 8.60
N ILE A 396 -16.31 0.40 9.01
CA ILE A 396 -16.32 1.45 10.03
C ILE A 396 -16.69 0.84 11.38
N SER A 397 -15.80 1.01 12.36
CA SER A 397 -15.92 0.45 13.71
C SER A 397 -15.55 1.49 14.79
N GLY A 398 -15.76 1.13 16.06
CA GLY A 398 -15.45 1.99 17.20
C GLY A 398 -16.58 2.97 17.55
N HIS A 399 -16.21 4.21 17.86
CA HIS A 399 -17.10 5.23 18.46
C HIS A 399 -17.94 6.01 17.42
N VAL A 400 -18.65 5.27 16.56
CA VAL A 400 -19.68 5.82 15.66
C VAL A 400 -21.08 5.38 16.09
N ASN A 401 -22.11 6.11 15.67
CA ASN A 401 -23.49 5.80 16.07
C ASN A 401 -23.96 4.45 15.51
N ASN A 402 -23.64 4.16 14.24
CA ASN A 402 -24.01 2.91 13.56
C ASN A 402 -22.78 2.30 12.85
N PRO A 403 -21.96 1.49 13.54
CA PRO A 403 -20.86 0.77 12.91
C PRO A 403 -21.35 -0.11 11.75
N CYS A 404 -20.68 -0.08 10.61
CA CYS A 404 -21.12 -0.81 9.43
C CYS A 404 -19.97 -1.11 8.46
N THR A 405 -20.18 -2.10 7.60
CA THR A 405 -19.37 -2.32 6.40
C THR A 405 -20.16 -1.82 5.20
N VAL A 406 -19.58 -0.90 4.41
CA VAL A 406 -20.27 -0.27 3.29
C VAL A 406 -19.38 -0.17 2.06
N GLU A 407 -19.95 -0.42 0.88
CA GLU A 407 -19.30 -0.10 -0.38
C GLU A 407 -19.47 1.39 -0.70
N GLU A 408 -18.41 2.10 -1.04
CA GLU A 408 -18.51 3.49 -1.45
C GLU A 408 -17.40 3.81 -2.45
N GLU A 409 -17.53 4.94 -3.14
CA GLU A 409 -16.52 5.42 -4.07
C GLU A 409 -15.17 5.61 -3.36
N MET A 410 -14.07 5.20 -4.01
CA MET A 410 -12.73 5.61 -3.57
C MET A 410 -12.60 7.13 -3.51
N SER A 411 -11.70 7.64 -2.66
CA SER A 411 -11.45 9.07 -2.46
C SER A 411 -12.61 9.86 -1.83
N ILE A 412 -13.67 9.21 -1.35
CA ILE A 412 -14.68 9.86 -0.51
C ILE A 412 -14.01 10.55 0.70
N PRO A 413 -14.40 11.80 1.06
CA PRO A 413 -13.91 12.43 2.29
C PRO A 413 -14.24 11.60 3.53
N LEU A 414 -13.27 11.41 4.42
CA LEU A 414 -13.43 10.58 5.63
C LEU A 414 -14.61 11.03 6.50
N ARG A 415 -14.78 12.34 6.67
CA ARG A 415 -15.93 12.91 7.38
C ARG A 415 -17.26 12.54 6.71
N GLU A 416 -17.35 12.68 5.39
CA GLU A 416 -18.57 12.35 4.65
C GLU A 416 -18.91 10.86 4.76
N LEU A 417 -17.91 9.98 4.67
CA LEU A 417 -18.07 8.54 4.86
C LEU A 417 -18.74 8.23 6.21
N ILE A 418 -18.23 8.82 7.30
CA ILE A 418 -18.72 8.56 8.66
C ILE A 418 -20.11 9.18 8.89
N GLU A 419 -20.29 10.45 8.55
CA GLU A 419 -21.55 11.16 8.79
C GLU A 419 -22.70 10.52 8.00
N LYS A 420 -22.45 10.17 6.73
CA LYS A 420 -23.46 9.60 5.84
C LYS A 420 -23.84 8.17 6.19
N HIS A 421 -22.86 7.28 6.39
CA HIS A 421 -23.12 5.84 6.51
C HIS A 421 -23.22 5.33 7.94
N CYS A 422 -22.60 6.03 8.89
CA CYS A 422 -22.62 5.64 10.30
C CYS A 422 -23.52 6.55 11.15
N GLY A 423 -24.05 7.64 10.57
CA GLY A 423 -24.82 8.65 11.31
C GLY A 423 -23.96 9.51 12.24
N GLY A 424 -22.64 9.61 11.98
CA GLY A 424 -21.72 10.44 12.74
C GLY A 424 -21.01 9.75 13.90
N ILE A 425 -20.15 10.53 14.57
CA ILE A 425 -19.42 10.14 15.78
C ILE A 425 -20.37 10.14 16.97
N LYS A 426 -20.17 9.23 17.94
CA LYS A 426 -20.90 9.26 19.21
C LYS A 426 -20.63 10.59 19.93
N GLY A 427 -21.68 11.35 20.23
CA GLY A 427 -21.55 12.70 20.81
C GLY A 427 -21.18 13.81 19.81
N GLY A 428 -21.21 13.54 18.51
CA GLY A 428 -20.95 14.52 17.44
C GLY A 428 -19.48 14.63 17.04
N TRP A 429 -19.21 15.25 15.89
CA TRP A 429 -17.86 15.36 15.31
C TRP A 429 -16.84 16.03 16.24
N ASP A 430 -17.29 16.95 17.10
CA ASP A 430 -16.44 17.60 18.08
C ASP A 430 -15.97 16.69 19.22
N ASN A 431 -16.62 15.54 19.40
CA ASN A 431 -16.20 14.49 20.31
C ASN A 431 -15.13 13.56 19.72
N LEU A 432 -14.73 13.75 18.46
CA LEU A 432 -13.69 12.94 17.83
C LEU A 432 -12.31 13.20 18.47
N LEU A 433 -11.61 12.12 18.83
CA LEU A 433 -10.22 12.15 19.27
C LEU A 433 -9.29 11.84 18.09
N ALA A 434 -9.44 10.64 17.51
CA ALA A 434 -8.62 10.17 16.40
C ALA A 434 -9.28 9.03 15.62
N ILE A 435 -8.77 8.76 14.43
CA ILE A 435 -9.21 7.66 13.56
C ILE A 435 -7.98 6.91 13.06
N ILE A 436 -8.01 5.57 13.10
CA ILE A 436 -7.08 4.75 12.33
C ILE A 436 -7.79 4.41 11.00
N PRO A 437 -7.35 4.95 9.85
CA PRO A 437 -8.16 4.90 8.62
C PRO A 437 -8.07 3.59 7.84
N GLY A 438 -7.10 2.71 8.13
CA GLY A 438 -6.74 1.60 7.25
C GLY A 438 -6.54 0.24 7.90
N GLY A 439 -7.04 0.03 9.12
CA GLY A 439 -6.73 -1.11 9.97
C GLY A 439 -5.63 -0.78 10.96
N SER A 440 -5.46 -1.62 11.98
CA SER A 440 -4.44 -1.41 13.02
C SER A 440 -3.00 -1.30 12.50
N SER A 441 -2.74 -1.69 11.25
CA SER A 441 -1.41 -1.61 10.64
C SER A 441 -1.02 -0.20 10.19
N VAL A 442 -1.86 0.83 10.34
CA VAL A 442 -1.51 2.21 9.91
C VAL A 442 -1.52 3.22 11.07
N PRO A 443 -0.78 4.34 10.94
CA PRO A 443 -0.82 5.43 11.92
C PRO A 443 -2.22 6.04 12.08
N LEU A 444 -2.62 6.36 13.31
CA LEU A 444 -3.82 7.15 13.58
C LEU A 444 -3.70 8.60 13.08
N LEU A 445 -4.82 9.18 12.67
CA LEU A 445 -4.98 10.58 12.31
C LEU A 445 -5.75 11.32 13.41
N PRO A 446 -5.25 12.48 13.90
CA PRO A 446 -6.01 13.36 14.79
C PRO A 446 -7.16 14.05 14.05
N LYS A 447 -8.14 14.58 14.79
CA LYS A 447 -9.36 15.23 14.27
C LYS A 447 -9.08 16.21 13.12
N ASN A 448 -8.10 17.11 13.26
CA ASN A 448 -7.80 18.13 12.26
C ASN A 448 -7.35 17.57 10.91
N LEU A 449 -6.66 16.41 10.88
CA LEU A 449 -6.30 15.75 9.62
C LEU A 449 -7.49 14.95 9.05
N CYS A 450 -8.35 14.41 9.92
CA CYS A 450 -9.54 13.68 9.50
C CYS A 450 -10.54 14.57 8.74
N GLU A 451 -10.55 15.88 8.99
CA GLU A 451 -11.42 16.85 8.32
C GLU A 451 -11.10 17.02 6.82
N THR A 452 -9.83 16.83 6.44
CA THR A 452 -9.36 17.01 5.06
C THR A 452 -8.95 15.70 4.38
N ALA A 453 -9.00 14.58 5.10
CA ALA A 453 -8.56 13.28 4.58
C ALA A 453 -9.52 12.76 3.51
N LEU A 454 -8.96 12.38 2.36
CA LEU A 454 -9.66 11.58 1.36
C LEU A 454 -9.32 10.11 1.60
N MET A 455 -10.34 9.25 1.50
CA MET A 455 -10.19 7.81 1.72
C MET A 455 -9.64 7.12 0.48
N ASP A 456 -8.37 7.39 0.20
CA ASP A 456 -7.59 6.73 -0.85
C ASP A 456 -6.12 6.50 -0.44
N PHE A 457 -5.39 5.73 -1.25
CA PHE A 457 -4.04 5.29 -0.91
C PHE A 457 -3.03 6.43 -0.91
N ASP A 458 -3.14 7.37 -1.85
CA ASP A 458 -2.13 8.42 -2.02
C ASP A 458 -2.35 9.55 -1.00
N SER A 459 -3.60 9.99 -0.80
CA SER A 459 -3.95 11.03 0.17
C SER A 459 -3.57 10.63 1.59
N LEU A 460 -3.92 9.40 2.01
CA LEU A 460 -3.60 8.94 3.37
C LEU A 460 -2.09 8.73 3.58
N ARG A 461 -1.36 8.28 2.54
CA ARG A 461 0.11 8.23 2.58
C ARG A 461 0.71 9.62 2.77
N ASP A 462 0.20 10.62 2.05
CA ASP A 462 0.69 11.99 2.12
C ASP A 462 0.38 12.65 3.48
N LEU A 463 -0.64 12.15 4.20
CA LEU A 463 -0.92 12.47 5.61
C LEU A 463 -0.06 11.68 6.62
N ASN A 464 0.95 10.94 6.16
CA ASN A 464 1.78 10.03 6.96
C ASN A 464 0.96 8.95 7.69
N SER A 465 -0.08 8.46 7.02
CA SER A 465 -0.88 7.29 7.41
C SER A 465 -0.98 6.33 6.21
N GLY A 466 -2.04 5.52 6.12
CA GLY A 466 -2.30 4.64 4.98
C GLY A 466 -3.74 4.18 4.91
N LEU A 467 -4.20 3.83 3.70
CA LEU A 467 -5.56 3.29 3.52
C LEU A 467 -5.67 1.83 3.99
N GLY A 468 -4.58 1.07 3.95
CA GLY A 468 -4.58 -0.35 4.31
C GLY A 468 -5.75 -1.13 3.72
N THR A 469 -6.49 -1.85 4.57
CA THR A 469 -7.70 -2.60 4.17
C THR A 469 -8.97 -1.74 4.08
N ALA A 470 -8.87 -0.44 4.37
CA ALA A 470 -9.94 0.51 4.60
C ALA A 470 -10.84 0.17 5.81
N ALA A 471 -10.23 -0.41 6.84
CA ALA A 471 -10.82 -0.55 8.17
C ALA A 471 -10.66 0.76 8.97
N VAL A 472 -11.75 1.50 9.09
CA VAL A 472 -11.82 2.78 9.78
C VAL A 472 -12.18 2.54 11.25
N ILE A 473 -11.20 2.66 12.14
CA ILE A 473 -11.39 2.51 13.59
C ILE A 473 -11.50 3.90 14.22
N VAL A 474 -12.69 4.23 14.73
CA VAL A 474 -13.00 5.56 15.28
C VAL A 474 -12.85 5.58 16.80
N MET A 475 -12.11 6.56 17.32
CA MET A 475 -11.92 6.80 18.75
C MET A 475 -12.43 8.18 19.12
N ASP A 476 -13.38 8.25 20.06
CA ASP A 476 -13.86 9.52 20.62
C ASP A 476 -13.00 9.95 21.83
N LYS A 477 -13.28 11.12 22.40
CA LYS A 477 -12.55 11.68 23.54
C LYS A 477 -12.67 10.88 24.84
N SER A 478 -13.59 9.90 24.92
CA SER A 478 -13.66 8.99 26.08
C SER A 478 -12.60 7.90 26.03
N THR A 479 -11.97 7.70 24.86
CA THR A 479 -10.95 6.67 24.65
C THR A 479 -9.61 7.06 25.26
N ASP A 480 -9.04 6.17 26.06
CA ASP A 480 -7.62 6.22 26.38
C ASP A 480 -6.80 5.75 25.17
N VAL A 481 -6.35 6.71 24.36
CA VAL A 481 -5.61 6.41 23.12
C VAL A 481 -4.27 5.69 23.38
N VAL A 482 -3.63 5.93 24.53
CA VAL A 482 -2.36 5.27 24.87
C VAL A 482 -2.62 3.79 25.17
N GLN A 483 -3.68 3.48 25.92
CA GLN A 483 -4.11 2.10 26.16
C GLN A 483 -4.57 1.39 24.87
N ALA A 484 -5.31 2.09 24.02
CA ALA A 484 -5.75 1.53 22.73
C ALA A 484 -4.54 1.10 21.86
N ILE A 485 -3.52 1.95 21.75
CA ILE A 485 -2.31 1.62 21.00
C ILE A 485 -1.44 0.58 21.73
N ALA A 486 -1.42 0.57 23.07
CA ALA A 486 -0.77 -0.51 23.83
C ALA A 486 -1.41 -1.87 23.54
N ARG A 487 -2.74 -1.93 23.39
CA ARG A 487 -3.43 -3.16 23.00
C ARG A 487 -3.06 -3.63 21.59
N LEU A 488 -2.81 -2.69 20.66
CA LEU A 488 -2.28 -3.03 19.33
C LEU A 488 -0.84 -3.55 19.41
N ALA A 489 0.01 -2.96 20.26
CA ALA A 489 1.37 -3.46 20.48
C ALA A 489 1.36 -4.92 21.01
N GLU A 490 0.44 -5.23 21.94
CA GLU A 490 0.23 -6.59 22.43
C GLU A 490 -0.21 -7.54 21.31
N PHE A 491 -1.14 -7.09 20.44
CA PHE A 491 -1.57 -7.86 19.28
C PHE A 491 -0.39 -8.21 18.36
N TYR A 492 0.43 -7.24 17.95
CA TYR A 492 1.56 -7.51 17.07
C TYR A 492 2.66 -8.37 17.72
N LYS A 493 2.80 -8.31 19.05
CA LYS A 493 3.67 -9.22 19.81
C LYS A 493 3.12 -10.65 19.80
N HIS A 494 1.80 -10.82 19.95
CA HIS A 494 1.15 -12.13 19.87
C HIS A 494 1.23 -12.74 18.47
N GLU A 495 1.02 -11.92 17.44
CA GLU A 495 0.92 -12.36 16.06
C GLU A 495 2.26 -12.46 15.32
N SER A 496 3.38 -12.16 15.98
CA SER A 496 4.71 -12.31 15.39
C SER A 496 5.05 -13.79 15.15
N CYS A 497 5.43 -14.15 13.91
CA CYS A 497 5.91 -15.51 13.60
C CYS A 497 7.26 -15.86 14.26
N GLY A 498 7.95 -14.88 14.85
CA GLY A 498 9.22 -15.08 15.55
C GLY A 498 10.44 -15.36 14.64
N GLN A 499 10.34 -15.11 13.34
CA GLN A 499 11.43 -15.43 12.40
C GLN A 499 12.58 -14.42 12.42
N CYS A 500 12.29 -13.12 12.33
CA CYS A 500 13.32 -12.08 12.28
C CYS A 500 13.49 -11.38 13.63
N THR A 501 14.73 -11.21 14.07
CA THR A 501 15.08 -10.63 15.38
C THR A 501 14.45 -9.24 15.61
N PRO A 502 14.51 -8.29 14.66
CA PRO A 502 13.93 -6.97 14.87
C PRO A 502 12.43 -7.03 15.17
N CYS A 503 11.68 -7.92 14.51
CA CYS A 503 10.27 -8.13 14.84
C CYS A 503 10.10 -8.90 16.16
N ARG A 504 10.72 -10.08 16.30
CA ARG A 504 10.50 -11.00 17.44
C ARG A 504 10.80 -10.36 18.79
N GLU A 505 11.97 -9.74 18.90
CA GLU A 505 12.39 -9.09 20.15
C GLU A 505 11.83 -7.67 20.23
N GLY A 506 11.82 -6.95 19.10
CA GLY A 506 11.37 -5.56 19.06
C GLY A 506 9.91 -5.40 19.42
N THR A 507 8.98 -6.24 18.93
CA THR A 507 7.55 -6.14 19.32
C THR A 507 7.34 -6.47 20.79
N THR A 508 8.16 -7.36 21.37
CA THR A 508 8.16 -7.62 22.81
C THR A 508 8.58 -6.40 23.60
N TRP A 509 9.63 -5.70 23.16
CA TRP A 509 10.05 -4.43 23.78
C TRP A 509 9.00 -3.33 23.60
N LEU A 510 8.42 -3.17 22.41
CA LEU A 510 7.34 -2.23 22.15
C LEU A 510 6.16 -2.47 23.10
N ASN A 511 5.71 -3.71 23.25
CA ASN A 511 4.62 -4.08 24.15
C ASN A 511 4.94 -3.73 25.62
N ASN A 512 6.14 -4.08 26.09
CA ASN A 512 6.55 -3.81 27.47
C ASN A 512 6.66 -2.30 27.74
N MET A 513 7.25 -1.54 26.82
CA MET A 513 7.34 -0.08 26.93
C MET A 513 5.94 0.55 26.89
N MET A 514 5.10 0.16 25.93
CA MET A 514 3.72 0.65 25.83
C MET A 514 2.88 0.33 27.07
N GLY A 515 3.08 -0.83 27.70
CA GLY A 515 2.45 -1.16 28.99
C GLY A 515 2.86 -0.20 30.11
N ARG A 516 4.11 0.27 30.13
CA ARG A 516 4.57 1.30 31.07
C ARG A 516 3.99 2.68 30.74
N PHE A 517 3.92 3.05 29.47
CA PHE A 517 3.24 4.29 29.05
C PHE A 517 1.76 4.28 29.43
N ALA A 518 1.05 3.16 29.18
CA ALA A 518 -0.34 2.98 29.54
C ALA A 518 -0.59 3.06 31.06
N THR A 519 0.37 2.66 31.89
CA THR A 519 0.26 2.72 33.35
C THR A 519 0.88 3.96 33.98
N GLY A 520 1.44 4.88 33.19
CA GLY A 520 2.14 6.08 33.69
C GLY A 520 3.53 5.82 34.29
N LYS A 521 4.03 4.58 34.24
CA LYS A 521 5.29 4.15 34.87
C LYS A 521 6.53 4.28 33.98
N ALA A 522 6.40 4.91 32.80
CA ALA A 522 7.53 5.18 31.92
C ALA A 522 8.26 6.47 32.33
N HIS A 523 9.47 6.67 31.81
CA HIS A 523 10.19 7.94 31.96
C HIS A 523 10.06 8.79 30.68
N VAL A 524 10.07 10.12 30.78
CA VAL A 524 9.88 11.03 29.63
C VAL A 524 10.88 10.74 28.49
N ARG A 525 12.15 10.48 28.84
CA ARG A 525 13.21 10.07 27.88
C ARG A 525 12.85 8.83 27.05
N GLU A 526 11.97 7.96 27.57
CA GLU A 526 11.59 6.75 26.87
C GLU A 526 10.67 7.02 25.68
N ILE A 527 10.07 8.21 25.56
CA ILE A 527 9.26 8.56 24.38
C ILE A 527 10.14 8.52 23.14
N ASP A 528 11.31 9.16 23.22
CA ASP A 528 12.26 9.21 22.11
C ASP A 528 12.96 7.84 21.92
N MET A 529 13.22 7.08 23.00
CA MET A 529 13.72 5.70 22.88
C MET A 529 12.72 4.77 22.21
N LEU A 530 11.43 4.90 22.55
CA LEU A 530 10.35 4.11 21.94
C LEU A 530 10.24 4.46 20.46
N TYR A 531 10.31 5.74 20.13
CA TYR A 531 10.34 6.19 18.73
C TYR A 531 11.54 5.60 17.98
N GLU A 532 12.74 5.66 18.55
CA GLU A 532 13.94 5.07 17.94
C GLU A 532 13.78 3.56 17.71
N LEU A 533 13.26 2.83 18.72
CA LEU A 533 13.00 1.40 18.60
C LEU A 533 12.04 1.09 17.45
N THR A 534 10.96 1.87 17.27
CA THR A 534 10.06 1.67 16.13
C THR A 534 10.78 1.82 14.79
N ARG A 535 11.79 2.69 14.69
CA ARG A 535 12.58 2.91 13.46
C ARG A 535 13.64 1.85 13.23
N GLN A 536 14.11 1.19 14.29
CA GLN A 536 14.99 0.02 14.20
C GLN A 536 14.23 -1.23 13.73
N ILE A 537 12.92 -1.31 14.01
CA ILE A 537 12.05 -2.40 13.52
C ILE A 537 11.64 -2.13 12.07
N GLU A 538 11.16 -0.91 11.80
CA GLU A 538 10.68 -0.50 10.48
C GLU A 538 11.76 -0.69 9.41
N GLY A 539 11.42 -1.36 8.32
CA GLY A 539 12.33 -1.60 7.18
C GLY A 539 13.46 -2.61 7.42
N HIS A 540 13.60 -3.17 8.62
CA HIS A 540 14.63 -4.17 8.96
C HIS A 540 14.05 -5.57 9.21
N THR A 541 12.81 -5.80 8.78
CA THR A 541 12.09 -7.07 8.96
C THR A 541 11.82 -7.76 7.63
N ILE A 542 11.58 -9.08 7.67
CA ILE A 542 11.36 -9.89 6.46
C ILE A 542 10.03 -9.53 5.79
N CYS A 543 9.03 -9.17 6.59
CA CYS A 543 7.69 -8.82 6.12
C CYS A 543 7.18 -7.55 6.81
N ALA A 544 6.08 -7.01 6.28
CA ALA A 544 5.49 -5.76 6.75
C ALA A 544 4.85 -5.83 8.16
N LEU A 545 4.84 -6.99 8.83
CA LEU A 545 4.34 -7.08 10.22
C LEU A 545 5.17 -6.20 11.17
N GLY A 546 6.49 -6.12 10.94
CA GLY A 546 7.35 -5.21 11.73
C GLY A 546 6.95 -3.75 11.56
N ASP A 547 6.72 -3.33 10.32
CA ASP A 547 6.26 -1.97 10.00
C ASP A 547 4.87 -1.71 10.62
N ALA A 548 3.95 -2.67 10.48
CA ALA A 548 2.61 -2.62 11.05
C ALA A 548 2.60 -2.53 12.58
N ALA A 549 3.59 -3.13 13.26
CA ALA A 549 3.76 -3.01 14.71
C ALA A 549 4.35 -1.64 15.12
N ALA A 550 5.20 -1.06 14.28
CA ALA A 550 5.87 0.21 14.53
C ALA A 550 4.97 1.43 14.28
N TRP A 551 4.21 1.41 13.19
CA TRP A 551 3.47 2.57 12.69
C TRP A 551 2.37 3.13 13.63
N PRO A 552 1.58 2.32 14.35
CA PRO A 552 0.60 2.82 15.31
C PRO A 552 1.25 3.62 16.45
N ILE A 553 2.40 3.14 16.93
CA ILE A 553 3.17 3.82 17.97
C ILE A 553 3.82 5.08 17.42
N GLN A 554 4.36 5.06 16.20
CA GLN A 554 4.87 6.27 15.55
C GLN A 554 3.77 7.32 15.36
N GLY A 555 2.56 6.91 14.97
CA GLY A 555 1.40 7.80 14.87
C GLY A 555 1.00 8.38 16.23
N LEU A 556 0.99 7.55 17.28
CA LEU A 556 0.71 7.98 18.65
C LEU A 556 1.71 9.04 19.11
N ILE A 557 3.01 8.77 18.98
CA ILE A 557 4.05 9.71 19.38
C ILE A 557 3.94 11.00 18.56
N ARG A 558 3.73 10.92 17.25
CA ARG A 558 3.65 12.10 16.38
C ARG A 558 2.50 13.04 16.72
N HIS A 559 1.33 12.49 17.06
CA HIS A 559 0.11 13.27 17.21
C HIS A 559 -0.31 13.48 18.67
N PHE A 560 0.11 12.60 19.57
CA PHE A 560 -0.30 12.56 20.98
C PHE A 560 0.89 12.54 21.94
N ARG A 561 2.08 13.03 21.53
CA ARG A 561 3.21 13.26 22.46
C ARG A 561 2.81 14.08 23.70
N PRO A 562 2.01 15.18 23.60
CA PRO A 562 1.59 15.91 24.80
C PRO A 562 0.79 15.05 25.78
N GLU A 563 -0.04 14.13 25.29
CA GLU A 563 -0.80 13.18 26.12
C GLU A 563 0.14 12.20 26.84
N LEU A 564 1.13 11.66 26.12
CA LEU A 564 2.17 10.83 26.72
C LEU A 564 2.91 11.59 27.82
N GLU A 565 3.39 12.80 27.55
CA GLU A 565 4.12 13.61 28.53
C GLU A 565 3.26 13.99 29.75
N ALA A 566 2.00 14.35 29.55
CA ALA A 566 1.07 14.70 30.62
C ALA A 566 0.85 13.52 31.58
N ARG A 567 0.69 12.32 31.02
CA ARG A 567 0.50 11.08 31.79
C ARG A 567 1.71 10.69 32.63
N LEU A 568 2.91 11.06 32.20
CA LEU A 568 4.13 10.79 32.98
C LEU A 568 4.37 11.84 34.07
N LYS A 569 3.95 13.10 33.85
CA LYS A 569 4.03 14.16 34.86
C LYS A 569 3.14 13.88 36.08
N SER A 570 1.97 13.27 35.88
CA SER A 570 1.09 12.87 36.99
C SER A 570 1.63 11.70 37.82
N SER A 571 2.55 10.89 37.28
CA SER A 571 3.19 9.78 38.00
C SER A 571 4.54 10.16 38.62
N ALA A 572 5.16 11.25 38.16
CA ALA A 572 6.44 11.74 38.69
C ALA A 572 6.32 12.37 40.10
N SER A 573 5.11 12.62 40.62
CA SER A 573 4.91 13.03 42.03
C SER A 573 5.23 11.91 43.03
N ASP A 574 5.27 10.65 42.58
CA ASP A 574 5.41 9.48 43.45
C ASP A 574 6.79 8.82 43.36
N TYR A 575 7.73 9.42 42.60
CA TYR A 575 9.09 8.91 42.44
C TYR A 575 10.07 9.81 43.19
N GLU A 576 10.43 9.41 44.42
CA GLU A 576 11.69 9.87 45.01
C GLU A 576 12.85 9.41 44.11
N PRO A 577 13.80 10.29 43.78
CA PRO A 577 14.93 9.91 42.96
C PRO A 577 15.77 8.89 43.73
N ILE A 578 15.84 7.65 43.23
CA ILE A 578 16.93 6.71 43.57
C ILE A 578 18.20 7.21 42.87
N LEU A 579 18.69 8.37 43.32
CA LEU A 579 19.98 8.95 42.98
C LEU A 579 20.64 9.38 44.29
N ASN A 580 20.93 8.41 45.16
CA ASN A 580 21.90 8.55 46.25
C ASN A 580 22.58 7.21 46.55
N ALA A 581 22.92 6.43 45.51
CA ALA A 581 23.83 5.28 45.63
C ALA A 581 25.31 5.69 45.39
N ALA A 582 25.69 6.87 45.88
CA ALA A 582 27.07 7.33 45.95
C ALA A 582 27.51 7.67 47.39
N SER A 583 26.78 7.19 48.40
CA SER A 583 27.33 7.06 49.74
C SER A 583 28.12 5.75 49.80
N THR A 584 29.44 5.88 49.83
CA THR A 584 30.33 4.79 50.23
C THR A 584 29.88 4.28 51.60
N PRO A 585 29.64 2.96 51.78
CA PRO A 585 29.41 2.41 53.11
C PRO A 585 30.76 2.46 53.85
N LYS A 586 31.00 3.52 54.63
CA LYS A 586 31.99 3.48 55.70
C LYS A 586 31.38 2.63 56.82
N ASN A 587 31.73 1.34 56.81
CA ASN A 587 31.87 0.44 57.96
C ASN A 587 31.47 -1.00 57.56
N TYR A 588 32.39 -1.68 56.89
CA TYR A 588 32.52 -3.13 57.00
C TYR A 588 34.00 -3.41 57.22
N GLN A 589 34.41 -3.57 58.48
CA GLN A 589 35.67 -4.20 58.82
C GLN A 589 35.52 -5.69 58.55
N VAL A 590 36.33 -6.22 57.65
CA VAL A 590 36.46 -7.67 57.44
C VAL A 590 37.58 -8.15 58.36
N GLU A 591 37.23 -8.87 59.42
CA GLU A 591 38.18 -9.67 60.18
C GLU A 591 38.61 -10.87 59.34
N ILE A 592 39.89 -10.93 58.99
CA ILE A 592 40.51 -12.12 58.42
C ILE A 592 40.99 -12.96 59.59
N SER A 593 40.22 -14.00 59.95
CA SER A 593 40.69 -15.04 60.85
C SER A 593 41.17 -16.26 60.05
N SER A 594 42.47 -16.49 60.21
CA SER A 594 43.27 -17.69 59.95
C SER A 594 42.55 -19.01 59.64
N LEU A 595 42.93 -19.63 58.51
CA LEU A 595 43.09 -21.08 58.43
C LEU A 595 44.47 -21.38 57.84
N GLN A 596 45.38 -21.78 58.74
CA GLN A 596 46.54 -22.60 58.41
C GLN A 596 46.10 -24.07 58.36
N ASN A 597 46.59 -24.76 57.33
CA ASN A 597 46.56 -26.21 57.04
C ASN A 597 45.24 -26.87 56.69
#